data_AF-A0A524A4Q5-F1
#
_entry.id   AF-A0A524A4Q5-F1
#
_cell.length_a   1.000
_cell.length_b   1.000
_cell.length_c   1.000
_cell.angle_alpha   90.00
_cell.angle_beta   90.00
_cell.angle_gamma   90.00
#
_symmetry.space_group_name_H-M   'P 1'
#
loop_
_entity.id
_entity.type
_entity.pdbx_description
1 polymer ?
#
loop_
_entity_poly.entity_id
_entity_poly.type
_entity_poly.pdbx_seq_one_letter_code
_entity_poly.pdbx_strand_id
1 'polypeptide(L)' 'MTIPEVKVAVIGGSSILGSGFPEAFEDVTVITEGLIFETPFGPAAPFTHASVDGIKFLFIPFHGIT' A
#
# COMPACT_ATOMS: atom_id res chain seq x y z
N MET A 1 -0.56 15.91 -6.16
CA MET A 1 0.31 15.02 -5.35
C MET A 1 1.22 14.26 -6.30
N THR A 2 2.49 14.09 -5.97
CA THR A 2 3.43 13.28 -6.78
C THR A 2 3.38 11.83 -6.32
N ILE A 3 3.29 10.87 -7.25
CA ILE A 3 3.32 9.43 -6.93
C ILE A 3 4.72 9.10 -6.38
N PRO A 4 4.85 8.43 -5.21
CA PRO A 4 6.16 8.04 -4.68
C PRO A 4 6.90 7.11 -5.63
N GLU A 5 8.17 7.40 -5.90
CA GLU A 5 9.03 6.49 -6.64
C GLU A 5 9.43 5.33 -5.72
N VAL A 6 8.96 4.13 -6.06
CA VAL A 6 9.27 2.87 -5.37
C VAL A 6 9.67 1.80 -6.38
N LYS A 7 10.51 0.86 -5.96
CA LYS A 7 10.93 -0.27 -6.81
C LYS A 7 10.05 -1.51 -6.65
N VAL A 8 9.22 -1.54 -5.60
CA VAL A 8 8.39 -2.68 -5.23
C VAL A 8 6.97 -2.19 -4.95
N ALA A 9 6.00 -2.96 -5.43
CA ALA A 9 4.60 -2.81 -5.03
C ALA A 9 4.08 -4.17 -4.55
N VAL A 10 3.25 -4.15 -3.52
CA VAL A 10 2.61 -5.33 -2.94
C VAL A 10 1.11 -5.22 -3.19
N ILE A 11 0.56 -6.18 -3.93
CA ILE A 11 -0.87 -6.29 -4.19
C ILE A 11 -1.38 -7.47 -3.36
N GLY A 12 -2.07 -7.17 -2.27
CA GLY A 12 -2.47 -8.19 -1.30
C GLY A 12 -3.72 -8.95 -1.71
N GLY A 13 -3.65 -10.29 -1.66
CA GLY A 13 -4.78 -11.21 -1.85
C GLY A 13 -5.64 -11.36 -0.58
N SER A 14 -6.67 -12.22 -0.61
CA SER A 14 -7.70 -12.31 0.44
C SER A 14 -7.15 -12.48 1.85
N SER A 15 -6.09 -13.28 2.00
CA SER A 15 -5.49 -13.58 3.30
C SER A 15 -4.77 -12.40 3.94
N ILE A 16 -4.60 -11.27 3.23
CA ILE A 16 -4.07 -10.03 3.81
C ILE A 16 -5.14 -9.27 4.59
N LEU A 17 -6.42 -9.53 4.33
CA LEU A 17 -7.53 -8.90 5.04
C LEU A 17 -7.52 -9.38 6.49
N GLY A 18 -7.35 -8.45 7.43
CA GLY A 18 -7.28 -8.74 8.87
C GLY A 18 -5.90 -9.17 9.38
N SER A 19 -4.87 -9.22 8.53
CA SER A 19 -3.50 -9.44 9.00
C SER A 19 -2.87 -8.21 9.66
N GLY A 20 -3.47 -7.04 9.45
CA GLY A 20 -2.89 -5.75 9.83
C GLY A 20 -1.65 -5.39 9.01
N PHE A 21 -1.38 -6.08 7.89
CA PHE A 21 -0.30 -5.69 7.01
C PHE A 21 -0.59 -4.31 6.38
N PRO A 22 0.39 -3.39 6.31
CA PRO A 22 1.78 -3.56 6.77
C PRO A 22 2.04 -3.09 8.22
N GLU A 23 1.13 -2.34 8.83
CA GLU A 23 1.32 -1.66 10.13
C GLU A 23 1.55 -2.58 11.34
N ALA A 24 1.05 -3.83 11.29
CA ALA A 24 1.19 -4.80 12.37
C ALA A 24 2.58 -5.44 12.45
N PHE A 25 3.50 -5.13 11.53
CA PHE A 25 4.82 -5.72 11.46
C PHE A 25 5.87 -4.72 11.98
N GLU A 26 6.60 -5.10 13.05
CA GLU A 26 7.52 -4.20 13.76
C GLU A 26 8.64 -3.63 12.88
N ASP A 27 9.12 -4.40 11.91
CA ASP A 27 10.19 -3.97 10.98
C ASP A 27 9.69 -3.04 9.87
N VAL A 28 8.38 -2.79 9.81
CA VAL A 28 7.77 -1.95 8.78
C VAL A 28 7.48 -0.55 9.33
N THR A 29 7.99 0.46 8.62
CA THR A 29 7.64 1.86 8.86
C THR A 29 6.59 2.31 7.85
N VAL A 30 5.39 2.66 8.32
CA VAL A 30 4.38 3.35 7.51
C VAL A 30 4.76 4.82 7.35
N ILE A 31 4.89 5.28 6.10
CA ILE A 31 5.29 6.64 5.76
C ILE A 31 4.06 7.51 5.50
N THR A 32 3.08 6.98 4.76
CA THR A 32 1.83 7.69 4.43
C THR A 32 0.75 6.69 4.03
N GLU A 33 -0.49 6.93 4.45
CA GLU A 33 -1.66 6.11 4.13
C GLU A 33 -2.68 6.90 3.30
N GLY A 34 -3.67 6.19 2.75
CA GLY A 34 -4.78 6.82 2.04
C GLY A 34 -4.36 7.51 0.74
N LEU A 35 -3.27 7.09 0.11
CA LEU A 35 -2.80 7.65 -1.14
C LEU A 35 -3.70 7.18 -2.29
N ILE A 36 -4.60 8.05 -2.73
CA ILE A 36 -5.48 7.79 -3.87
C ILE A 36 -4.89 8.47 -5.12
N PHE A 37 -4.78 7.70 -6.20
CA PHE A 37 -4.25 8.18 -7.47
C PHE A 37 -5.32 8.11 -8.56
N GLU A 38 -5.48 9.21 -9.29
CA GLU A 38 -6.32 9.24 -10.49
C GLU A 38 -5.67 8.43 -11.60
N THR A 39 -6.46 7.58 -12.25
CA THR A 39 -6.04 6.84 -13.44
C THR A 39 -7.04 7.07 -14.57
N PRO A 40 -6.67 6.81 -15.84
CA PRO A 40 -7.64 6.83 -16.95
C PRO A 40 -8.84 5.87 -16.78
N PHE A 41 -8.78 4.95 -15.82
CA PHE A 41 -9.82 3.98 -15.51
C PHE A 41 -10.64 4.34 -14.25
N GLY A 42 -10.44 5.55 -13.70
CA GLY A 42 -11.00 6.00 -12.43
C GLY A 42 -9.97 6.04 -11.30
N PRO A 43 -10.38 6.45 -10.09
CA PRO A 43 -9.48 6.48 -8.94
C PRO A 43 -9.07 5.07 -8.53
N ALA A 44 -7.79 4.87 -8.25
CA ALA A 44 -7.30 3.61 -7.68
C ALA A 44 -7.78 3.46 -6.22
N ALA A 45 -7.77 2.23 -5.70
CA ALA A 45 -7.97 2.03 -4.27
C ALA A 45 -6.82 2.69 -3.47
N PRO A 46 -7.06 3.08 -2.20
CA PRO A 46 -6.09 3.80 -1.40
C PRO A 46 -4.84 2.96 -1.16
N PHE A 47 -3.68 3.50 -1.53
CA PHE A 47 -2.38 2.89 -1.28
C PHE A 47 -1.85 3.28 0.10
N THR A 48 -1.04 2.40 0.65
CA THR A 48 -0.14 2.66 1.77
C THR A 48 1.30 2.73 1.26
N HIS A 49 2.02 3.80 1.57
CA HIS A 49 3.45 3.93 1.34
C HIS A 49 4.19 3.55 2.62
N ALA A 50 5.05 2.56 2.54
CA ALA A 50 5.78 2.02 3.68
C ALA A 50 7.21 1.62 3.29
N SER A 51 8.01 1.28 4.28
CA SER A 51 9.39 0.83 4.12
C SER A 51 9.70 -0.33 5.05
N VAL A 52 10.48 -1.30 4.57
CA VAL A 52 11.08 -2.38 5.35
C VAL A 52 12.55 -2.48 4.96
N ASP A 53 13.47 -2.51 5.93
CA ASP A 53 14.93 -2.57 5.68
C ASP A 53 15.44 -1.51 4.67
N GLY A 54 14.86 -0.31 4.70
CA GLY A 54 15.17 0.78 3.77
C GLY A 54 14.61 0.63 2.35
N ILE A 55 13.91 -0.47 2.05
CA ILE A 55 13.21 -0.70 0.79
C ILE A 55 11.81 -0.10 0.88
N LYS A 56 11.59 0.98 0.13
CA LYS A 56 10.27 1.61 0.01
C LYS A 56 9.36 0.82 -0.93
N PHE A 57 8.11 0.66 -0.53
CA PHE A 57 7.08 0.00 -1.33
C PHE A 57 5.71 0.70 -1.21
N LEU A 58 4.88 0.47 -2.23
CA LEU A 58 3.46 0.80 -2.20
C LEU A 58 2.66 -0.48 -1.99
N PHE A 59 1.70 -0.45 -1.08
CA PHE A 59 0.81 -1.56 -0.78
C PHE A 59 -0.65 -1.18 -1.05
N ILE A 60 -1.40 -2.14 -1.60
CA ILE A 60 -2.85 -2.07 -1.76
C ILE A 60 -3.49 -3.41 -1.35
N PRO A 61 -4.52 -3.41 -0.48
CA PRO A 61 -5.31 -4.61 -0.19
C PRO A 61 -6.30 -4.83 -1.34
N PHE A 62 -5.99 -5.75 -2.25
CA PHE A 62 -6.73 -5.91 -3.50
C PHE A 62 -7.74 -7.06 -3.40
N HIS A 63 -8.80 -6.87 -2.61
CA HIS A 63 -10.00 -7.71 -2.66
C HIS A 63 -11.32 -6.93 -2.57
N GLY A 64 -11.28 -5.65 -2.94
CA GLY A 64 -12.40 -4.75 -2.75
C GLY A 64 -12.50 -4.34 -1.28
N ILE A 65 -12.57 -3.04 -1.07
CA ILE A 65 -13.04 -2.48 0.19
C ILE A 65 -14.44 -3.05 0.43
N THR A 66 -14.70 -3.56 1.64
CA THR A 66 -16.07 -3.79 2.14
C THR A 66 -16.66 -2.48 2.61
#